data_AF-A0A1J4W153-F1
#
_entry.id   AF-A0A1J4W153-F1
#
_cell.length_a   1.000
_cell.length_b   1.000
_cell.length_c   1.000
_cell.angle_alpha   90.00
_cell.angle_beta   90.00
_cell.angle_gamma   90.00
#
_symmetry.space_group_name_H-M   'P 1'
#
loop_
_entity.id
_entity.type
_entity.pdbx_description
1 polymer ?
#
loop_
_entity_poly.entity_id
_entity_poly.type
_entity_poly.pdbx_seq_one_letter_code
_entity_poly.pdbx_strand_id
1 'polypeptide(L)'
;MNQNSETKQFEPTERILSSHLRGCGLDLVQFFSEENEGNLRTSIEGIIILSGATIIDKNVKAHYFNPGLTMNYLLAESHFSIHISPQEWEDKSVTLHIATCGEIIPIVCLGGALKLLKPREAEAAYFSFRPVNPEKVRMPEYKEKMHDDFIKVIPLDYLVRLSRLREDLGRIKGYSVYIVKR
;
A
#
# COMPACT_ATOMS: atom_id res chain seq x y z
N MET A 1 22.95 40.24 2.88
CA MET A 1 22.67 38.91 2.31
C MET A 1 21.24 38.54 2.69
N ASN A 2 20.29 38.67 1.77
CA ASN A 2 18.91 38.25 2.01
C ASN A 2 18.80 36.75 1.83
N GLN A 3 18.65 36.00 2.93
CA GLN A 3 18.23 34.61 2.88
C GLN A 3 16.72 34.60 2.68
N ASN A 4 16.28 34.61 1.41
CA ASN A 4 14.95 34.12 1.05
C ASN A 4 14.98 32.59 1.23
N SER A 5 14.74 32.12 2.46
CA SER A 5 14.33 30.74 2.65
C SER A 5 12.90 30.66 2.10
N GLU A 6 12.78 30.28 0.83
CA GLU A 6 11.50 29.81 0.30
C GLU A 6 11.07 28.63 1.18
N THR A 7 10.13 28.90 2.09
CA THR A 7 9.37 27.86 2.76
C THR A 7 8.63 27.12 1.67
N LYS A 8 9.21 26.00 1.19
CA LYS A 8 8.50 25.06 0.32
C LYS A 8 7.18 24.76 1.01
N GLN A 9 6.10 25.23 0.41
CA GLN A 9 4.75 24.97 0.88
C GLN A 9 4.58 23.45 0.84
N PHE A 10 4.57 22.82 2.01
CA PHE A 10 4.31 21.40 2.13
C PHE A 10 2.87 21.19 1.65
N GLU A 11 2.69 20.50 0.52
CA GLU A 11 1.37 20.03 0.11
C GLU A 11 1.15 18.68 0.80
N PRO A 12 0.38 18.60 1.89
CA PRO A 12 0.09 17.33 2.57
C PRO A 12 -0.81 16.48 1.67
N THR A 13 -0.19 15.85 0.68
CA THR A 13 -0.86 14.92 -0.20
C THR A 13 -0.83 13.56 0.49
N GLU A 14 -1.95 13.19 1.11
CA GLU A 14 -2.13 11.82 1.58
C GLU A 14 -2.31 10.92 0.35
N ARG A 15 -1.60 9.80 0.35
CA ARG A 15 -1.73 8.76 -0.67
C ARG A 15 -2.06 7.46 0.02
N ILE A 16 -3.15 6.84 -0.39
CA ILE A 16 -3.62 5.57 0.15
C ILE A 16 -3.59 4.54 -0.96
N LEU A 17 -3.02 3.39 -0.67
CA LEU A 17 -3.09 2.20 -1.51
C LEU A 17 -3.69 1.07 -0.69
N SER A 18 -4.80 0.53 -1.15
CA SER A 18 -5.36 -0.72 -0.62
C SER A 18 -5.17 -1.80 -1.68
N SER A 19 -4.68 -2.97 -1.30
CA SER A 19 -4.52 -4.07 -2.25
C SER A 19 -4.92 -5.40 -1.67
N HIS A 20 -5.46 -6.26 -2.52
CA HIS A 20 -5.77 -7.64 -2.23
C HIS A 20 -4.92 -8.53 -3.14
N LEU A 21 -4.04 -9.33 -2.52
CA LEU A 21 -3.08 -10.19 -3.20
C LEU A 21 -3.56 -11.63 -3.08
N ARG A 22 -3.89 -12.30 -4.19
CA ARG A 22 -4.48 -13.65 -4.17
C ARG A 22 -3.46 -14.72 -4.60
N GLY A 23 -3.57 -15.91 -4.00
CA GLY A 23 -2.74 -17.06 -4.37
C GLY A 23 -1.25 -16.82 -4.16
N CYS A 24 -0.87 -16.26 -3.01
CA CYS A 24 0.52 -16.00 -2.64
C CYS A 24 1.35 -17.30 -2.66
N GLY A 25 2.52 -17.23 -3.31
CA GLY A 25 3.38 -18.38 -3.60
C GLY A 25 4.26 -18.84 -2.44
N LEU A 26 4.26 -18.13 -1.32
CA LEU A 26 4.87 -18.60 -0.08
C LEU A 26 3.98 -19.66 0.58
N ASP A 27 4.59 -20.57 1.35
CA ASP A 27 3.84 -21.30 2.35
C ASP A 27 3.44 -20.32 3.45
N LEU A 28 2.28 -19.67 3.28
CA LEU A 28 1.79 -18.66 4.22
C LEU A 28 1.64 -19.24 5.63
N VAL A 29 1.36 -20.54 5.76
CA VAL A 29 1.25 -21.20 7.07
C VAL A 29 2.58 -21.13 7.81
N GLN A 30 3.67 -21.43 7.11
CA GLN A 30 5.01 -21.36 7.69
C GLN A 30 5.47 -19.91 7.84
N PHE A 31 5.24 -19.06 6.84
CA PHE A 31 5.78 -17.70 6.82
C PHE A 31 5.05 -16.77 7.81
N PHE A 32 3.74 -16.95 8.00
CA PHE A 32 2.91 -16.22 8.94
C PHE A 32 2.66 -17.04 10.23
N SER A 33 3.66 -17.76 10.71
CA SER A 33 3.65 -18.41 12.02
C SER A 33 4.38 -17.56 13.07
N GLU A 34 4.01 -17.75 14.35
CA GLU A 34 4.70 -17.12 15.49
C GLU A 34 6.22 -17.39 15.46
N GLU A 35 6.64 -18.59 15.05
CA GLU A 35 8.05 -18.97 14.95
C GLU A 35 8.83 -18.14 13.92
N ASN A 36 8.15 -17.63 12.88
CA ASN A 36 8.76 -16.83 11.81
C ASN A 36 8.47 -15.34 11.91
N GLU A 37 7.82 -14.87 13.00
CA GLU A 37 7.43 -13.47 13.18
C GLU A 37 8.60 -12.51 12.95
N GLY A 38 9.78 -12.84 13.48
CA GLY A 38 10.98 -12.01 13.32
C GLY A 38 11.37 -11.82 11.85
N ASN A 39 11.35 -12.89 11.05
CA ASN A 39 11.68 -12.85 9.63
C ASN A 39 10.62 -12.09 8.83
N LEU A 40 9.34 -12.33 9.11
CA LEU A 40 8.22 -11.61 8.53
C LEU A 40 8.35 -10.11 8.82
N ARG A 41 8.53 -9.74 10.09
CA ARG A 41 8.69 -8.35 10.53
C ARG A 41 9.85 -7.68 9.82
N THR A 42 11.05 -8.28 9.83
CA THR A 42 12.22 -7.71 9.16
C THR A 42 11.99 -7.54 7.65
N SER A 43 11.28 -8.46 7.01
CA SER A 43 10.95 -8.36 5.58
C SER A 43 10.01 -7.19 5.29
N ILE A 44 8.95 -7.03 6.09
CA ILE A 44 7.99 -5.93 5.94
C ILE A 44 8.63 -4.58 6.28
N GLU A 45 9.42 -4.50 7.35
CA GLU A 45 10.18 -3.29 7.70
C GLU A 45 11.12 -2.88 6.57
N GLY A 46 11.82 -3.84 5.95
CA GLY A 46 12.66 -3.59 4.79
C GLY A 46 11.89 -2.97 3.64
N ILE A 47 10.68 -3.48 3.34
CA ILE A 47 9.80 -2.92 2.30
C ILE A 47 9.40 -1.47 2.62
N ILE A 48 9.01 -1.20 3.88
CA ILE A 48 8.62 0.13 4.32
C ILE A 48 9.80 1.10 4.22
N ILE A 49 10.97 0.72 4.72
CA ILE A 49 12.19 1.55 4.70
C ILE A 49 12.62 1.86 3.26
N LEU A 50 12.51 0.88 2.35
CA LEU A 50 12.81 1.08 0.92
C LEU A 50 11.92 2.15 0.26
N SER A 51 10.72 2.40 0.78
CA SER A 51 9.85 3.48 0.30
C SER A 51 10.28 4.88 0.76
N GLY A 52 11.23 4.96 1.70
CA GLY A 52 11.60 6.21 2.38
C GLY A 52 10.72 6.57 3.57
N ALA A 53 9.77 5.71 3.95
CA ALA A 53 8.94 5.91 5.12
C ALA A 53 9.70 5.65 6.42
N THR A 54 9.41 6.47 7.43
CA THR A 54 9.95 6.32 8.79
C THR A 54 8.97 5.55 9.65
N ILE A 55 9.39 4.41 10.18
CA ILE A 55 8.63 3.62 11.16
C ILE A 55 8.78 4.27 12.55
N ILE A 56 7.66 4.59 13.20
CA ILE A 56 7.65 5.19 14.55
C ILE A 56 7.85 4.12 15.62
N ASP A 57 7.10 3.02 15.54
CA ASP A 57 7.21 1.91 16.48
C ASP A 57 7.95 0.73 15.83
N LYS A 58 9.15 0.42 16.33
CA LYS A 58 9.98 -0.70 15.84
C LYS A 58 9.66 -2.02 16.53
N ASN A 59 8.79 -2.02 17.53
CA ASN A 59 8.42 -3.21 18.29
C ASN A 59 7.03 -3.73 17.90
N VAL A 60 6.63 -3.54 16.63
CA VAL A 60 5.40 -4.10 16.09
C VAL A 60 5.42 -5.61 16.28
N LYS A 61 4.35 -6.12 16.91
CA LYS A 61 4.08 -7.54 17.05
C LYS A 61 3.00 -7.97 16.08
N ALA A 62 3.15 -9.16 15.53
CA ALA A 62 2.03 -9.79 14.85
C ALA A 62 0.97 -10.21 15.86
N HIS A 63 -0.30 -10.06 15.48
CA HIS A 63 -1.43 -10.59 16.22
C HIS A 63 -2.02 -11.73 15.40
N TYR A 64 -1.92 -12.94 15.94
CA TYR A 64 -2.39 -14.15 15.29
C TYR A 64 -3.82 -14.45 15.70
N PHE A 65 -4.63 -14.79 14.70
CA PHE A 65 -5.97 -15.35 14.86
C PHE A 65 -5.92 -16.80 14.38
N ASN A 66 -6.80 -17.67 14.85
CA ASN A 66 -6.80 -19.08 14.41
C ASN A 66 -7.93 -19.35 13.41
N PRO A 67 -7.68 -19.36 12.07
CA PRO A 67 -6.48 -18.88 11.37
C PRO A 67 -6.53 -17.37 11.08
N GLY A 68 -5.37 -16.75 10.82
CA GLY A 68 -5.27 -15.34 10.45
C GLY A 68 -4.12 -14.58 11.14
N LEU A 69 -3.83 -13.39 10.63
CA LEU A 69 -2.78 -12.53 11.14
C LEU A 69 -3.11 -11.06 10.87
N THR A 70 -2.69 -10.18 11.78
CA THR A 70 -2.62 -8.74 11.54
C THR A 70 -1.30 -8.18 12.05
N MET A 71 -0.67 -7.33 11.24
CA MET A 71 0.40 -6.43 11.68
C MET A 71 0.08 -5.02 11.22
N ASN A 72 0.33 -4.04 12.09
CA ASN A 72 0.14 -2.63 11.77
C ASN A 72 1.38 -1.83 12.18
N TYR A 73 1.95 -1.12 11.22
CA TYR A 73 3.11 -0.27 11.39
C TYR A 73 2.65 1.18 11.38
N LEU A 74 2.92 1.86 12.49
CA LEU A 74 2.75 3.31 12.55
C LEU A 74 3.93 3.98 11.85
N LEU A 75 3.63 4.79 10.84
CA LEU A 75 4.61 5.55 10.08
C LEU A 75 4.52 7.03 10.45
N ALA A 76 5.54 7.81 10.12
CA ALA A 76 5.45 9.27 10.18
C ALA A 76 4.24 9.74 9.37
N GLU A 77 3.24 10.28 10.08
CA GLU A 77 2.00 10.84 9.54
C GLU A 77 1.11 9.85 8.75
N SER A 78 1.26 8.53 8.94
CA SER A 78 0.51 7.51 8.18
C SER A 78 0.66 6.09 8.75
N HIS A 79 0.32 5.04 7.98
CA HIS A 79 0.46 3.64 8.42
C HIS A 79 0.64 2.65 7.26
N PHE A 80 1.21 1.49 7.58
CA PHE A 80 1.22 0.30 6.73
C PHE A 80 0.61 -0.85 7.52
N SER A 81 -0.39 -1.54 6.97
CA SER A 81 -0.95 -2.73 7.58
C SER A 81 -1.01 -3.89 6.61
N ILE A 82 -0.87 -5.09 7.18
CA ILE A 82 -1.00 -6.38 6.50
C ILE A 82 -1.97 -7.23 7.29
N HIS A 83 -2.93 -7.80 6.59
CA HIS A 83 -4.01 -8.60 7.16
C HIS A 83 -4.17 -9.91 6.37
N ILE A 84 -4.42 -10.97 7.13
CA ILE A 84 -4.86 -12.27 6.63
C ILE A 84 -6.03 -12.68 7.50
N SER A 85 -7.23 -12.65 6.94
CA SER A 85 -8.43 -13.16 7.58
C SER A 85 -8.50 -14.70 7.47
N PRO A 86 -9.35 -15.36 8.28
CA PRO A 86 -9.53 -16.80 8.19
C PRO A 86 -9.89 -17.28 6.78
N GLN A 87 -10.75 -16.56 6.08
CA GLN A 87 -11.15 -16.90 4.69
C GLN A 87 -9.98 -16.72 3.72
N GLU A 88 -9.20 -15.65 3.89
CA GLU A 88 -8.02 -15.40 3.07
C GLU A 88 -6.92 -16.45 3.29
N TRP A 89 -6.90 -17.12 4.45
CA TRP A 89 -5.95 -18.19 4.73
C TRP A 89 -6.07 -19.37 3.75
N GLU A 90 -7.30 -19.81 3.47
CA GLU A 90 -7.58 -20.92 2.55
C GLU A 90 -7.19 -20.57 1.10
N ASP A 91 -7.50 -19.34 0.68
CA ASP A 91 -7.21 -18.83 -0.67
C ASP A 91 -5.78 -18.31 -0.84
N LYS A 92 -4.95 -18.42 0.20
CA LYS A 92 -3.62 -17.83 0.30
C LYS A 92 -3.57 -16.36 -0.10
N SER A 93 -4.51 -15.59 0.43
CA SER A 93 -4.71 -14.19 0.13
C SER A 93 -4.18 -13.29 1.25
N VAL A 94 -3.77 -12.08 0.88
CA VAL A 94 -3.24 -11.07 1.80
C VAL A 94 -3.83 -9.72 1.43
N THR A 95 -4.38 -9.03 2.41
CA THR A 95 -4.82 -7.65 2.26
C THR A 95 -3.77 -6.69 2.82
N LEU A 96 -3.40 -5.69 2.03
CA LEU A 96 -2.48 -4.62 2.41
C LEU A 96 -3.19 -3.28 2.39
N HIS A 97 -2.88 -2.43 3.37
CA HIS A 97 -3.28 -1.03 3.37
C HIS A 97 -2.06 -0.15 3.65
N ILE A 98 -1.78 0.78 2.76
CA ILE A 98 -0.56 1.58 2.75
C ILE A 98 -0.97 3.04 2.60
N ALA A 99 -0.99 3.77 3.70
CA ALA A 99 -1.11 5.21 3.70
C ALA A 99 0.28 5.83 3.80
N THR A 100 0.53 6.91 3.07
CA THR A 100 1.80 7.65 3.14
C THR A 100 1.56 9.14 2.90
N CYS A 101 2.42 9.98 3.48
CA CYS A 101 2.41 11.43 3.30
C CYS A 101 3.70 11.93 2.62
N GLY A 102 3.71 13.21 2.23
CA GLY A 102 4.90 13.87 1.69
C GLY A 102 5.27 13.42 0.26
N GLU A 103 6.51 12.97 0.06
CA GLU A 103 7.03 12.49 -1.23
C GLU A 103 7.02 10.96 -1.37
N ILE A 104 6.63 10.24 -0.30
CA ILE A 104 6.60 8.77 -0.28
C ILE A 104 5.48 8.26 -1.20
N ILE A 105 5.80 7.25 -2.01
CA ILE A 105 4.85 6.67 -2.97
C ILE A 105 4.49 5.24 -2.51
N PRO A 106 3.24 4.96 -2.11
CA PRO A 106 2.80 3.66 -1.61
C PRO A 106 3.08 2.48 -2.55
N ILE A 107 3.16 2.75 -3.85
CA ILE A 107 3.41 1.73 -4.88
C ILE A 107 4.76 1.03 -4.71
N VAL A 108 5.75 1.69 -4.09
CA VAL A 108 7.06 1.08 -3.80
C VAL A 108 6.89 -0.05 -2.78
N CYS A 109 6.10 0.19 -1.73
CA CYS A 109 5.77 -0.82 -0.75
C CYS A 109 4.99 -1.99 -1.38
N LEU A 110 3.99 -1.71 -2.23
CA LEU A 110 3.29 -2.77 -2.97
C LEU A 110 4.26 -3.60 -3.81
N GLY A 111 5.18 -2.97 -4.53
CA GLY A 111 6.20 -3.66 -5.32
C GLY A 111 7.08 -4.60 -4.48
N GLY A 112 7.49 -4.18 -3.29
CA GLY A 112 8.19 -5.02 -2.33
C GLY A 112 7.34 -6.21 -1.84
N ALA A 113 6.08 -5.97 -1.52
CA ALA A 113 5.16 -7.01 -1.08
C ALA A 113 4.88 -8.05 -2.18
N LEU A 114 4.75 -7.63 -3.43
CA LEU A 114 4.58 -8.54 -4.57
C LEU A 114 5.80 -9.45 -4.77
N LYS A 115 7.02 -8.92 -4.59
CA LYS A 115 8.26 -9.72 -4.65
C LYS A 115 8.35 -10.73 -3.50
N LEU A 116 7.98 -10.30 -2.30
CA LEU A 116 7.99 -11.14 -1.10
C LEU A 116 6.96 -12.26 -1.21
N LEU A 117 5.69 -11.88 -1.42
CA LEU A 117 4.53 -12.78 -1.30
C LEU A 117 4.24 -13.57 -2.59
N LYS A 118 4.75 -13.12 -3.74
CA LYS A 118 4.60 -13.76 -5.06
C LYS A 118 3.16 -14.19 -5.36
N PRO A 119 2.17 -13.28 -5.30
CA PRO A 119 0.78 -13.62 -5.61
C PRO A 119 0.60 -13.99 -7.08
N ARG A 120 -0.41 -14.80 -7.35
CA ARG A 120 -0.85 -15.13 -8.73
C ARG A 120 -1.63 -13.99 -9.37
N GLU A 121 -2.36 -13.24 -8.54
CA GLU A 121 -3.22 -12.13 -8.94
C GLU A 121 -3.13 -11.01 -7.91
N ALA A 122 -3.23 -9.76 -8.32
CA ALA A 122 -3.42 -8.66 -7.37
C ALA A 122 -4.39 -7.61 -7.88
N GLU A 123 -5.20 -7.12 -6.95
CA GLU A 123 -6.10 -5.99 -7.13
C GLU A 123 -5.59 -4.86 -6.25
N ALA A 124 -5.55 -3.63 -6.76
CA ALA A 124 -5.19 -2.49 -5.93
C ALA A 124 -6.05 -1.27 -6.24
N ALA A 125 -6.40 -0.50 -5.23
CA ALA A 125 -7.02 0.80 -5.37
C ALA A 125 -6.05 1.84 -4.82
N TYR A 126 -5.79 2.88 -5.62
CA TYR A 126 -4.89 3.96 -5.27
C TYR A 126 -5.65 5.28 -5.25
N PHE A 127 -5.55 5.97 -4.12
CA PHE A 127 -6.18 7.26 -3.86
C PHE A 127 -5.10 8.27 -3.54
N SER A 128 -5.20 9.46 -4.11
CA SER A 128 -4.35 10.60 -3.75
C SER A 128 -5.28 11.75 -3.40
N PHE A 129 -5.18 12.20 -2.16
CA PHE A 129 -5.96 13.32 -1.65
C PHE A 129 -5.08 14.55 -1.65
N ARG A 130 -5.55 15.63 -2.27
CA ARG A 130 -4.99 16.95 -2.06
C ARG A 130 -5.79 17.66 -0.98
N PRO A 131 -5.14 18.42 -0.09
CA PRO A 131 -5.85 19.22 0.89
C PRO A 131 -6.69 20.25 0.11
N VAL A 132 -8.01 20.13 0.21
CA VAL A 132 -8.92 21.10 -0.40
C VAL A 132 -9.01 22.28 0.54
N ASN A 133 -8.77 23.51 0.04
CA ASN A 133 -8.98 24.71 0.84
C ASN A 133 -10.47 24.74 1.27
N PRO A 134 -10.79 24.69 2.59
CA PRO A 134 -12.17 24.59 3.08
C PRO A 134 -13.04 25.75 2.63
N GLU A 135 -12.49 26.95 2.42
CA GLU A 135 -13.21 28.12 1.90
C GLU A 135 -13.57 28.01 0.40
N LYS A 136 -12.92 27.09 -0.32
CA LYS A 136 -13.16 26.80 -1.74
C LYS A 136 -13.94 25.50 -1.95
N VAL A 137 -14.28 24.77 -0.88
CA VAL A 137 -15.15 23.58 -0.96
C VAL A 137 -16.58 24.06 -1.15
N ARG A 138 -17.00 24.22 -2.40
CA ARG A 138 -18.43 24.11 -2.72
C ARG A 138 -18.76 22.63 -2.63
N MET A 139 -19.56 22.22 -1.65
CA MET A 139 -20.11 20.86 -1.66
C MET A 139 -20.93 20.73 -2.96
N PRO A 140 -20.53 19.86 -3.90
CA PRO A 140 -21.37 19.62 -5.06
C PRO A 140 -22.67 19.02 -4.54
N GLU A 141 -23.81 19.54 -5.00
CA GLU A 141 -25.10 18.87 -4.81
C GLU A 141 -24.93 17.41 -5.22
N TYR A 142 -25.18 16.50 -4.30
CA TYR A 142 -24.95 15.07 -4.46
C TYR A 142 -25.90 14.56 -5.57
N LYS A 143 -25.45 14.60 -6.82
CA LYS A 143 -26.14 13.97 -7.96
C LYS A 143 -25.54 12.58 -8.14
N GLU A 144 -26.38 11.56 -8.02
CA GLU A 144 -26.10 10.12 -8.12
C GLU A 144 -25.57 9.69 -9.51
N LYS A 145 -24.43 10.23 -9.92
CA LYS A 145 -23.73 9.84 -11.13
C LYS A 145 -22.24 9.70 -10.83
N MET A 146 -21.89 8.75 -9.97
CA MET A 146 -20.56 8.13 -10.01
C MET A 146 -20.51 7.19 -11.22
N HIS A 147 -20.52 7.76 -12.44
CA HIS A 147 -20.27 7.01 -13.66
C HIS A 147 -18.76 6.84 -13.82
N ASP A 148 -18.31 5.59 -13.93
CA ASP A 148 -17.23 4.97 -14.74
C ASP A 148 -15.96 5.75 -15.16
N ASP A 149 -15.96 7.08 -15.19
CA ASP A 149 -14.86 7.96 -15.63
C ASP A 149 -13.73 8.13 -14.59
N PHE A 150 -13.96 7.71 -13.35
CA PHE A 150 -13.00 7.87 -12.24
C PHE A 150 -12.09 6.67 -12.02
N ILE A 151 -12.35 5.57 -12.72
CA ILE A 151 -11.61 4.33 -12.58
C ILE A 151 -10.71 4.19 -13.81
N LYS A 152 -9.45 4.59 -13.67
CA LYS A 152 -8.43 4.17 -14.63
C LYS A 152 -7.84 2.87 -14.14
N VAL A 153 -8.17 1.77 -14.80
CA VAL A 153 -7.50 0.48 -14.67
C VAL A 153 -6.11 0.62 -15.28
N ILE A 154 -5.09 0.70 -14.43
CA ILE A 154 -3.70 0.72 -14.88
C ILE A 154 -3.08 -0.67 -14.69
N PRO A 155 -2.52 -1.27 -15.76
CA PRO A 155 -1.75 -2.50 -15.65
C PRO A 155 -0.59 -2.34 -14.65
N LEU A 156 -0.40 -3.30 -13.74
CA LEU A 156 0.63 -3.19 -12.71
C LEU A 156 2.03 -3.09 -13.32
N ASP A 157 2.32 -3.74 -14.44
CA ASP A 157 3.60 -3.62 -15.14
C ASP A 157 3.93 -2.15 -15.50
N TYR A 158 2.92 -1.33 -15.78
CA TYR A 158 3.09 0.11 -15.96
C TYR A 158 3.44 0.83 -14.64
N LEU A 159 2.79 0.49 -13.53
CA LEU A 159 3.11 1.06 -12.21
C LEU A 159 4.48 0.62 -11.69
N VAL A 160 4.89 -0.60 -12.00
CA VAL A 160 6.21 -1.16 -11.72
C VAL A 160 7.29 -0.48 -12.56
N ARG A 161 7.00 -0.13 -13.82
CA ARG A 161 7.88 0.72 -14.64
C ARG A 161 8.05 2.11 -14.02
N LEU A 162 6.98 2.69 -13.45
CA LEU A 162 7.05 3.97 -12.75
C LEU A 162 7.89 3.90 -11.46
N SER A 163 7.92 2.75 -10.77
CA SER A 163 8.72 2.53 -9.56
C SER A 163 10.16 2.05 -9.80
N ARG A 164 10.60 1.92 -11.06
CA ARG A 164 11.94 1.42 -11.47
C ARG A 164 12.24 -0.03 -11.04
N LEU A 165 11.26 -0.81 -10.58
CA LEU A 165 11.43 -2.21 -10.14
C LEU A 165 11.35 -3.20 -11.33
N ARG A 166 12.30 -3.16 -12.27
CA ARG A 166 12.15 -3.78 -13.61
C ARG A 166 12.23 -5.31 -13.72
N GLU A 167 12.85 -6.04 -12.79
CA GLU A 167 13.42 -7.36 -13.19
C GLU A 167 12.58 -8.62 -12.87
N ASP A 168 11.62 -8.61 -11.92
CA ASP A 168 11.01 -9.87 -11.42
C ASP A 168 9.50 -10.06 -11.64
N LEU A 169 8.77 -9.04 -12.13
CA LEU A 169 7.30 -9.04 -12.10
C LEU A 169 6.62 -9.50 -13.41
N GLY A 170 7.40 -9.90 -14.42
CA GLY A 170 6.92 -10.29 -15.76
C GLY A 170 6.12 -11.60 -15.86
N ARG A 171 5.71 -12.22 -14.74
CA ARG A 171 5.03 -13.53 -14.70
C ARG A 171 3.61 -13.51 -14.12
N ILE A 172 3.09 -12.37 -13.68
CA ILE A 172 1.83 -12.28 -12.94
C ILE A 172 0.70 -11.82 -13.88
N LYS A 173 -0.41 -12.54 -13.93
CA LYS A 173 -1.57 -12.26 -14.80
C LYS A 173 -2.66 -11.54 -14.00
N GLY A 174 -3.25 -10.48 -14.59
CA GLY A 174 -4.45 -9.81 -14.06
C GLY A 174 -4.14 -8.74 -13.02
N TYR A 175 -4.22 -7.47 -13.43
CA TYR A 175 -4.15 -6.34 -12.52
C TYR A 175 -5.15 -5.27 -12.94
N SER A 176 -5.99 -4.88 -11.99
CA SER A 176 -6.74 -3.63 -12.06
C SER A 176 -6.27 -2.74 -10.93
N VAL A 177 -5.46 -1.72 -11.26
CA VAL A 177 -5.21 -0.63 -10.33
C VAL A 177 -6.21 0.46 -10.59
N TYR A 178 -7.09 0.75 -9.64
CA TYR A 178 -8.09 1.80 -9.73
C TYR A 178 -7.48 3.12 -9.24
N ILE A 179 -7.13 4.04 -10.14
CA ILE A 179 -6.74 5.40 -9.72
C ILE A 179 -7.98 6.30 -9.71
N VAL A 180 -8.50 6.57 -8.51
CA VAL A 180 -9.55 7.57 -8.31
C VAL A 180 -8.87 8.91 -8.02
N LYS A 181 -8.87 9.81 -9.01
CA LYS A 181 -8.52 11.22 -8.80
C LYS A 181 -9.77 11.97 -8.33
N ARG A 182 -9.71 12.59 -7.16
CA ARG A 182 -10.69 13.60 -6.71
C ARG A 182 -10.03 14.97 -6.70
#